data_AF-A0A8H2XPA9-F1
#
_entry.id   AF-A0A8H2XPA9-F1
#
_cell.length_a   1.000
_cell.length_b   1.000
_cell.length_c   1.000
_cell.angle_alpha   90.00
_cell.angle_beta   90.00
_cell.angle_gamma   90.00
#
_symmetry.space_group_name_H-M   'P 1'
#
loop_
_entity.id
_entity.type
_entity.pdbx_description
1 polymer ?
#
loop_
_entity_poly.entity_id
_entity_poly.type
_entity_poly.pdbx_seq_one_letter_code
_entity_poly.pdbx_strand_id
1 'polypeptide(L)'
;MLFAAISALALGASTVFAVPHLNATIPRLCGSSPSAEKIAAAEAHFVANKASAKASAAATTVSVYWHVIQAGTTLAQGNIPDSQITSSISAMNTHYSSAGLTFVLAGTTRTTNANWFNSAAPDTSYQTAMKTSLRQGGAAALNVYTVGFKSGSGAGLLGYATFPSDYSSNPTDDGVVILYSSVPGGSTTNYNEGKSLTHETGHWLGLYHTFQGGCSGSGDYVSDTPPEASAASGCPTGRDTCSGGGVDPIHNYMDYSYDSCMTEFTAGQITRFKSQIATYRGTPDKHPPYALPVKATGQLTWHMLEAVSMVIQTADMAKAAGVAIQFYIDSGSVSQSSLAMLFSALSTLAFAVSAALAAPYYNHTIARTCGNEPSQKSAELVAAAEAHFAANKISLKAGSTFAATIQVYWHVIQSGTTLAQGNVPDSQIASSISALNSHYSGSGLSFTLAGTDRTTNANWFNSAGPSTSYQTAMKSALRKGNAAALNVYTVGFKSGSGAGLLGYATFPSSYSGAPTDDGVVILYSSVPGGTTTNYNQGKTLTHEVGHWLGLYHTFQGGCSGTGDSVSDTPPEASAASGCPTGRDTCSGGGVDPIHNYMDYSYDSCMYEFTAGQITRLKSQIATYRGINV
;
A
#
# COMPACT_ATOMS: atom_id res chain seq x y z
N MET A 1 -12.45 48.37 -57.10
CA MET A 1 -13.89 48.15 -57.31
C MET A 1 -14.06 46.77 -57.94
N LEU A 2 -14.41 45.77 -57.13
CA LEU A 2 -14.60 44.40 -57.58
C LEU A 2 -15.88 43.85 -56.94
N PHE A 3 -16.62 43.09 -57.72
CA PHE A 3 -18.04 42.78 -57.59
C PHE A 3 -18.43 41.83 -56.44
N ALA A 4 -19.52 42.20 -55.77
CA ALA A 4 -20.72 41.46 -55.36
C ALA A 4 -20.66 40.02 -54.77
N ALA A 5 -21.14 39.98 -53.51
CA ALA A 5 -22.16 39.09 -52.91
C ALA A 5 -21.91 37.57 -52.82
N ILE A 6 -21.98 37.05 -51.59
CA ILE A 6 -23.04 36.15 -51.09
C ILE A 6 -22.89 36.01 -49.57
N SER A 7 -23.99 36.22 -48.86
CA SER A 7 -24.16 35.98 -47.43
C SER A 7 -24.13 34.47 -47.13
N ALA A 8 -23.35 34.05 -46.13
CA ALA A 8 -23.47 32.73 -45.54
C ALA A 8 -23.43 32.84 -44.01
N LEU A 9 -24.59 32.55 -43.42
CA LEU A 9 -24.86 32.40 -42.00
C LEU A 9 -24.16 31.12 -41.52
N ALA A 10 -23.05 31.25 -40.77
CA ALA A 10 -22.42 30.11 -40.12
C ALA A 10 -23.08 29.87 -38.75
N LEU A 11 -24.20 29.13 -38.76
CA LEU A 11 -24.61 28.34 -37.60
C LEU A 11 -23.57 27.25 -37.40
N GLY A 12 -22.69 27.44 -36.41
CA GLY A 12 -21.79 26.41 -35.94
C GLY A 12 -22.60 25.26 -35.36
N ALA A 13 -22.83 24.22 -36.16
CA ALA A 13 -23.19 22.92 -35.66
C ALA A 13 -21.98 22.36 -34.91
N SER A 14 -21.97 22.50 -33.58
CA SER A 14 -21.14 21.69 -32.73
C SER A 14 -21.61 20.25 -32.88
N THR A 15 -20.91 19.48 -33.72
CA THR A 15 -20.99 18.03 -33.68
C THR A 15 -20.43 17.60 -32.33
N VAL A 16 -21.35 17.44 -31.37
CA VAL A 16 -21.11 16.60 -30.21
C VAL A 16 -20.81 15.23 -30.79
N PHE A 17 -19.54 14.81 -30.78
CA PHE A 17 -19.22 13.41 -30.79
C PHE A 17 -19.85 12.84 -29.52
N ALA A 18 -21.08 12.34 -29.67
CA ALA A 18 -21.63 11.37 -28.76
C ALA A 18 -20.67 10.18 -28.83
N VAL A 19 -19.73 10.15 -27.89
CA VAL A 19 -19.10 8.89 -27.51
C VAL A 19 -20.28 7.96 -27.23
N PRO A 20 -20.39 6.81 -27.91
CA PRO A 20 -21.41 5.86 -27.56
C PRO A 20 -21.19 5.57 -26.07
N HIS A 21 -22.12 6.01 -25.22
CA HIS A 21 -22.27 5.41 -23.92
C HIS A 21 -22.58 3.95 -24.23
N LEU A 22 -21.53 3.12 -24.19
CA LEU A 22 -21.67 1.70 -24.08
C LEU A 22 -22.51 1.50 -22.83
N ASN A 23 -23.81 1.29 -23.06
CA ASN A 23 -24.77 0.79 -22.11
C ASN A 23 -24.46 -0.72 -21.89
N ALA A 24 -23.18 -1.01 -21.64
CA ALA A 24 -22.71 -2.29 -21.20
C ALA A 24 -23.04 -2.31 -19.70
N THR A 25 -23.99 -3.15 -19.33
CA THR A 25 -24.16 -3.65 -17.97
C THR A 25 -22.78 -4.05 -17.48
N ILE A 26 -22.14 -3.20 -16.66
CA ILE A 26 -20.85 -3.52 -16.04
C ILE A 26 -21.14 -4.72 -15.16
N PRO A 27 -20.58 -5.91 -15.44
CA PRO A 27 -20.79 -7.06 -14.58
C PRO A 27 -20.31 -6.69 -13.18
N ARG A 28 -21.05 -7.09 -12.15
CA ARG A 28 -20.56 -6.99 -10.78
C ARG A 28 -19.25 -7.76 -10.66
N LEU A 29 -18.17 -7.04 -10.39
CA LEU A 29 -16.87 -7.62 -10.08
C LEU A 29 -16.54 -7.30 -8.63
N CYS A 30 -16.48 -8.34 -7.79
CA CYS A 30 -15.92 -8.26 -6.44
C CYS A 30 -14.44 -8.65 -6.50
N GLY A 31 -13.59 -7.85 -5.85
CA GLY A 31 -12.15 -8.09 -5.77
C GLY A 31 -11.76 -9.11 -4.69
N SER A 32 -12.72 -9.62 -3.90
CA SER A 32 -12.51 -10.57 -2.80
C SER A 32 -12.56 -12.03 -3.30
N SER A 33 -11.63 -12.41 -4.19
CA SER A 33 -11.58 -13.76 -4.79
C SER A 33 -10.34 -14.54 -4.33
N PRO A 34 -10.36 -15.16 -3.13
CA PRO A 34 -9.23 -15.95 -2.65
C PRO A 34 -9.06 -17.23 -3.48
N SER A 35 -7.81 -17.69 -3.63
CA SER A 35 -7.53 -18.96 -4.31
C SER A 35 -8.04 -20.15 -3.49
N ALA A 36 -8.22 -21.30 -4.15
CA ALA A 36 -8.66 -22.52 -3.47
C ALA A 36 -7.69 -22.94 -2.34
N GLU A 37 -6.39 -22.72 -2.53
CA GLU A 37 -5.35 -22.98 -1.53
C GLU A 37 -5.50 -22.03 -0.33
N LYS A 38 -5.76 -20.74 -0.59
CA LYS A 38 -5.97 -19.75 0.47
C LYS A 38 -7.23 -20.07 1.27
N ILE A 39 -8.31 -20.48 0.61
CA ILE A 39 -9.53 -20.95 1.28
C ILE A 39 -9.24 -22.19 2.13
N ALA A 40 -8.57 -23.20 1.57
CA ALA A 40 -8.25 -24.42 2.30
C ALA A 40 -7.41 -24.14 3.55
N ALA A 41 -6.42 -23.25 3.45
CA ALA A 41 -5.62 -22.81 4.59
C ALA A 41 -6.44 -22.03 5.64
N ALA A 42 -7.28 -21.09 5.20
CA ALA A 42 -8.16 -20.32 6.07
C ALA A 42 -9.15 -21.21 6.81
N GLU A 43 -9.75 -22.20 6.14
CA GLU A 43 -10.67 -23.15 6.76
C GLU A 43 -9.97 -24.10 7.72
N ALA A 44 -8.78 -24.62 7.37
CA ALA A 44 -8.00 -25.45 8.28
C ALA A 44 -7.64 -24.67 9.56
N HIS A 45 -7.20 -23.42 9.41
CA HIS A 45 -6.91 -22.54 10.54
C HIS A 45 -8.18 -22.25 11.37
N PHE A 46 -9.29 -21.93 10.72
CA PHE A 46 -10.54 -21.65 11.41
C PHE A 46 -11.05 -22.85 12.21
N VAL A 47 -11.02 -24.04 11.63
CA VAL A 47 -11.41 -25.29 12.32
C VAL A 47 -10.53 -25.54 13.54
N ALA A 48 -9.21 -25.33 13.41
CA ALA A 48 -8.26 -25.53 14.50
C ALA A 48 -8.41 -24.52 15.66
N ASN A 49 -8.84 -23.29 15.36
CA ASN A 49 -8.82 -22.17 16.30
C ASN A 49 -10.22 -21.66 16.69
N LYS A 50 -11.28 -22.33 16.26
CA LYS A 50 -12.67 -21.88 16.44
C LYS A 50 -12.98 -21.62 17.93
N ALA A 51 -13.40 -20.40 18.24
CA ALA A 51 -13.80 -20.03 19.59
C ALA A 51 -14.98 -20.87 20.10
N SER A 52 -14.92 -21.29 21.37
CA SER A 52 -15.96 -22.14 21.97
C SER A 52 -17.31 -21.42 22.11
N ALA A 53 -18.41 -22.16 21.95
CA ALA A 53 -19.78 -21.63 21.91
C ALA A 53 -20.22 -20.83 23.16
N LYS A 54 -19.51 -20.93 24.28
CA LYS A 54 -19.80 -20.21 25.53
C LYS A 54 -19.47 -18.70 25.47
N ALA A 55 -18.79 -18.21 24.43
CA ALA A 55 -18.38 -16.81 24.32
C ALA A 55 -19.41 -15.89 23.63
N SER A 56 -20.47 -16.42 23.02
CA SER A 56 -21.28 -15.68 22.05
C SER A 56 -22.72 -15.43 22.51
N ALA A 57 -22.92 -14.43 23.37
CA ALA A 57 -24.25 -13.86 23.63
C ALA A 57 -24.17 -12.38 24.00
N ALA A 58 -23.73 -11.55 23.06
CA ALA A 58 -24.00 -10.12 23.12
C ALA A 58 -24.29 -9.61 21.70
N ALA A 59 -25.33 -8.79 21.56
CA ALA A 59 -25.51 -7.95 20.37
C ALA A 59 -24.19 -7.23 20.13
N THR A 60 -23.55 -7.56 19.01
CA THR A 60 -22.19 -7.10 18.71
C THR A 60 -22.33 -5.76 18.01
N THR A 61 -22.15 -4.69 18.78
CA THR A 61 -22.00 -3.35 18.19
C THR A 61 -20.65 -3.26 17.51
N VAL A 62 -20.65 -3.00 16.21
CA VAL A 62 -19.45 -2.80 15.39
C VAL A 62 -19.26 -1.30 15.17
N SER A 63 -18.16 -0.76 15.67
CA SER A 63 -17.76 0.61 15.36
C SER A 63 -17.29 0.69 13.91
N VAL A 64 -17.82 1.66 13.15
CA VAL A 64 -17.49 1.89 11.75
C VAL A 64 -16.73 3.20 11.60
N TYR A 65 -15.52 3.14 11.05
CA TYR A 65 -14.75 4.30 10.61
C TYR A 65 -14.87 4.43 9.09
N TRP A 66 -15.37 5.57 8.63
CA TRP A 66 -15.62 5.80 7.20
C TRP A 66 -14.57 6.74 6.62
N HIS A 67 -13.90 6.31 5.56
CA HIS A 67 -12.85 7.04 4.88
C HIS A 67 -13.29 7.38 3.46
N VAL A 68 -13.70 8.64 3.25
CA VAL A 68 -14.03 9.15 1.92
C VAL A 68 -12.75 9.52 1.19
N ILE A 69 -12.40 8.78 0.16
CA ILE A 69 -11.29 9.11 -0.73
C ILE A 69 -11.87 9.79 -1.97
N GLN A 70 -11.33 10.95 -2.33
CA GLN A 70 -11.87 11.76 -3.42
C GLN A 70 -10.75 12.33 -4.29
N ALA A 71 -11.02 12.49 -5.58
CA ALA A 71 -10.15 13.22 -6.50
C ALA A 71 -10.39 14.74 -6.47
N GLY A 72 -11.46 15.21 -5.83
CA GLY A 72 -11.86 16.60 -5.78
C GLY A 72 -13.08 16.81 -4.90
N THR A 73 -13.72 17.98 -5.00
CA THR A 73 -14.76 18.42 -4.05
C THR A 73 -16.19 18.12 -4.51
N THR A 74 -16.38 17.58 -5.71
CA THR A 74 -17.72 17.26 -6.24
C THR A 74 -18.07 15.79 -6.03
N LEU A 75 -19.38 15.48 -6.05
CA LEU A 75 -19.87 14.09 -5.97
C LEU A 75 -19.25 13.21 -7.06
N ALA A 76 -19.17 13.68 -8.31
CA ALA A 76 -18.55 12.97 -9.44
C ALA A 76 -17.04 12.68 -9.27
N GLN A 77 -16.40 13.37 -8.33
CA GLN A 77 -15.00 13.19 -7.95
C GLN A 77 -14.84 12.39 -6.65
N GLY A 78 -15.89 11.77 -6.13
CA GLY A 78 -15.82 10.90 -4.94
C GLY A 78 -16.19 11.57 -3.63
N ASN A 79 -16.51 12.87 -3.61
CA ASN A 79 -16.92 13.58 -2.39
C ASN A 79 -18.39 13.28 -2.05
N ILE A 80 -18.67 12.05 -1.58
CA ILE A 80 -20.03 11.65 -1.19
C ILE A 80 -20.50 12.44 0.04
N PRO A 81 -21.75 12.93 0.10
CA PRO A 81 -22.26 13.64 1.27
C PRO A 81 -22.45 12.70 2.47
N ASP A 82 -22.39 13.25 3.68
CA ASP A 82 -22.59 12.49 4.93
C ASP A 82 -23.96 11.80 5.00
N SER A 83 -24.97 12.31 4.27
CA SER A 83 -26.26 11.65 4.13
C SER A 83 -26.16 10.27 3.48
N GLN A 84 -25.27 10.09 2.49
CA GLN A 84 -25.04 8.78 1.87
C GLN A 84 -24.28 7.82 2.79
N ILE A 85 -23.39 8.34 3.64
CA ILE A 85 -22.72 7.56 4.69
C ILE A 85 -23.76 7.08 5.71
N THR A 86 -24.60 7.99 6.22
CA THR A 86 -25.68 7.65 7.15
C THR A 86 -26.65 6.63 6.55
N SER A 87 -27.07 6.81 5.30
CA SER A 87 -27.93 5.83 4.60
C SER A 87 -27.25 4.47 4.45
N SER A 88 -25.94 4.43 4.21
CA SER A 88 -25.17 3.18 4.15
C SER A 88 -25.17 2.46 5.50
N ILE A 89 -24.97 3.17 6.61
CA ILE A 89 -25.02 2.61 7.96
C ILE A 89 -26.43 2.10 8.29
N SER A 90 -27.47 2.82 7.90
CA SER A 90 -28.87 2.38 8.05
C SER A 90 -29.18 1.12 7.24
N ALA A 91 -28.68 1.05 6.01
CA ALA A 91 -28.81 -0.13 5.15
C ALA A 91 -28.11 -1.34 5.79
N MET A 92 -26.86 -1.18 6.25
CA MET A 92 -26.12 -2.21 6.98
C MET A 92 -26.88 -2.74 8.20
N ASN A 93 -27.41 -1.84 9.04
CA ASN A 93 -28.21 -2.22 10.20
C ASN A 93 -29.50 -2.97 9.82
N THR A 94 -30.12 -2.59 8.70
CA THR A 94 -31.29 -3.31 8.18
C THR A 94 -30.91 -4.72 7.73
N HIS A 95 -29.86 -4.86 6.92
CA HIS A 95 -29.49 -6.14 6.29
C HIS A 95 -28.92 -7.16 7.28
N TYR A 96 -28.23 -6.70 8.32
CA TYR A 96 -27.66 -7.56 9.37
C TYR A 96 -28.54 -7.66 10.62
N SER A 97 -29.74 -7.07 10.62
CA SER A 97 -30.65 -7.07 11.78
C SER A 97 -30.99 -8.49 12.27
N SER A 98 -31.27 -9.42 11.35
CA SER A 98 -31.56 -10.83 11.65
C SER A 98 -30.38 -11.54 12.32
N ALA A 99 -29.17 -11.04 12.13
CA ALA A 99 -27.97 -11.55 12.76
C ALA A 99 -27.73 -10.96 14.16
N GLY A 100 -28.43 -9.89 14.54
CA GLY A 100 -28.18 -9.18 15.81
C GLY A 100 -26.86 -8.40 15.83
N LEU A 101 -26.35 -8.00 14.67
CA LEU A 101 -25.24 -7.04 14.56
C LEU A 101 -25.81 -5.62 14.47
N THR A 102 -25.11 -4.66 15.06
CA THR A 102 -25.44 -3.24 14.94
C THR A 102 -24.19 -2.46 14.57
N PHE A 103 -24.24 -1.71 13.48
CA PHE A 103 -23.15 -0.88 13.00
C PHE A 103 -23.37 0.57 13.43
N VAL A 104 -22.36 1.16 14.06
CA VAL A 104 -22.41 2.54 14.56
C VAL A 104 -21.26 3.32 13.97
N LEU A 105 -21.55 4.42 13.29
CA LEU A 105 -20.53 5.33 12.76
C LEU A 105 -19.75 5.96 13.92
N ALA A 106 -18.47 5.64 14.02
CA ALA A 106 -17.56 6.12 15.04
C ALA A 106 -16.76 7.35 14.58
N GLY A 107 -16.52 7.49 13.26
CA GLY A 107 -15.85 8.66 12.71
C GLY A 107 -15.84 8.66 11.18
N THR A 108 -15.68 9.85 10.61
CA THR A 108 -15.53 10.05 9.16
C THR A 108 -14.26 10.85 8.88
N THR A 109 -13.44 10.39 7.95
CA THR A 109 -12.32 11.15 7.39
C THR A 109 -12.54 11.40 5.91
N ARG A 110 -12.12 12.57 5.41
CA ARG A 110 -12.17 12.89 3.97
C ARG A 110 -10.75 13.19 3.47
N THR A 111 -10.29 12.44 2.48
CA THR A 111 -8.94 12.54 1.94
C THR A 111 -8.97 12.83 0.45
N THR A 112 -8.46 14.00 0.05
CA THR A 112 -8.29 14.33 -1.37
C THR A 112 -7.01 13.71 -1.89
N ASN A 113 -7.12 12.55 -2.55
CA ASN A 113 -6.02 11.87 -3.21
C ASN A 113 -6.54 11.18 -4.48
N ALA A 114 -6.30 11.80 -5.63
CA ALA A 114 -6.78 11.29 -6.91
C ALA A 114 -6.18 9.93 -7.28
N ASN A 115 -4.96 9.61 -6.84
CA ASN A 115 -4.33 8.33 -7.12
C ASN A 115 -5.00 7.21 -6.32
N TRP A 116 -5.23 7.42 -5.02
CA TRP A 116 -5.99 6.47 -4.20
C TRP A 116 -7.42 6.31 -4.71
N PHE A 117 -8.08 7.42 -5.04
CA PHE A 117 -9.43 7.39 -5.59
C PHE A 117 -9.49 6.60 -6.91
N ASN A 118 -8.58 6.86 -7.85
CA ASN A 118 -8.66 6.27 -9.18
C ASN A 118 -8.12 4.84 -9.25
N SER A 119 -7.15 4.47 -8.41
CA SER A 119 -6.30 3.29 -8.64
C SER A 119 -6.16 2.37 -7.44
N ALA A 120 -6.78 2.64 -6.29
CA ALA A 120 -6.84 1.67 -5.20
C ALA A 120 -7.53 0.38 -5.66
N ALA A 121 -6.93 -0.76 -5.37
CA ALA A 121 -7.42 -2.10 -5.72
C ALA A 121 -6.75 -3.16 -4.83
N PRO A 122 -7.27 -4.42 -4.80
CA PRO A 122 -6.64 -5.52 -4.06
C PRO A 122 -5.14 -5.62 -4.32
N ASP A 123 -4.37 -5.80 -3.25
CA ASP A 123 -2.92 -6.03 -3.27
C ASP A 123 -2.10 -4.93 -3.97
N THR A 124 -2.67 -3.72 -4.10
CA THR A 124 -1.95 -2.55 -4.63
C THR A 124 -1.37 -1.68 -3.53
N SER A 125 -0.30 -0.96 -3.83
CA SER A 125 0.24 0.05 -2.91
C SER A 125 -0.69 1.19 -2.61
N TYR A 126 -1.62 1.49 -3.51
CA TYR A 126 -2.62 2.52 -3.26
C TYR A 126 -3.56 2.07 -2.15
N GLN A 127 -3.97 0.80 -2.13
CA GLN A 127 -4.68 0.23 -0.99
C GLN A 127 -3.81 0.26 0.27
N THR A 128 -2.60 -0.29 0.21
CA THR A 128 -1.73 -0.39 1.40
C THR A 128 -1.45 0.99 2.00
N ALA A 129 -1.09 1.98 1.20
CA ALA A 129 -0.82 3.34 1.66
C ALA A 129 -2.08 4.01 2.22
N MET A 130 -3.22 3.86 1.54
CA MET A 130 -4.51 4.39 1.98
C MET A 130 -4.93 3.79 3.33
N LYS A 131 -4.91 2.47 3.46
CA LYS A 131 -5.32 1.77 4.69
C LYS A 131 -4.33 2.00 5.83
N THR A 132 -3.02 1.94 5.57
CA THR A 132 -1.98 2.25 6.56
C THR A 132 -2.13 3.67 7.13
N SER A 133 -2.47 4.64 6.28
CA SER A 133 -2.57 6.05 6.70
C SER A 133 -3.85 6.35 7.49
N LEU A 134 -4.93 5.60 7.24
CA LEU A 134 -6.27 6.01 7.64
C LEU A 134 -6.96 5.04 8.61
N ARG A 135 -6.57 3.76 8.64
CA ARG A 135 -7.24 2.73 9.44
C ARG A 135 -7.27 3.12 10.92
N GLN A 136 -8.43 2.94 11.54
CA GLN A 136 -8.68 3.23 12.95
C GLN A 136 -9.24 2.00 13.69
N GLY A 137 -8.91 1.90 14.98
CA GLY A 137 -9.38 0.83 15.85
C GLY A 137 -8.66 -0.52 15.71
N GLY A 138 -9.09 -1.49 16.52
CA GLY A 138 -8.56 -2.86 16.55
C GLY A 138 -9.28 -3.81 15.60
N ALA A 139 -9.17 -5.12 15.84
CA ALA A 139 -9.74 -6.16 14.99
C ALA A 139 -11.27 -6.09 14.87
N ALA A 140 -11.96 -5.62 15.91
CA ALA A 140 -13.41 -5.50 15.97
C ALA A 140 -13.98 -4.25 15.24
N ALA A 141 -13.13 -3.30 14.86
CA ALA A 141 -13.57 -2.07 14.19
C ALA A 141 -13.58 -2.23 12.67
N LEU A 142 -14.72 -1.93 12.05
CA LEU A 142 -14.85 -1.97 10.60
C LEU A 142 -14.38 -0.63 10.00
N ASN A 143 -13.42 -0.69 9.09
CA ASN A 143 -12.97 0.47 8.33
C ASN A 143 -13.51 0.37 6.91
N VAL A 144 -14.27 1.38 6.46
CA VAL A 144 -14.88 1.44 5.13
C VAL A 144 -14.23 2.56 4.32
N TYR A 145 -13.76 2.26 3.12
CA TYR A 145 -13.11 3.21 2.22
C TYR A 145 -13.93 3.36 0.94
N THR A 146 -14.29 4.59 0.55
CA THR A 146 -14.95 4.83 -0.73
C THR A 146 -13.96 5.35 -1.76
N VAL A 147 -13.82 4.65 -2.89
CA VAL A 147 -12.90 4.99 -3.98
C VAL A 147 -13.62 4.97 -5.33
N GLY A 148 -12.94 5.38 -6.39
CA GLY A 148 -13.48 5.56 -7.73
C GLY A 148 -13.29 4.39 -8.69
N PHE A 149 -12.34 3.49 -8.44
CA PHE A 149 -12.03 2.34 -9.31
C PHE A 149 -11.96 2.70 -10.81
N LYS A 150 -11.32 3.83 -11.13
CA LYS A 150 -11.30 4.37 -12.50
C LYS A 150 -10.21 3.76 -13.37
N SER A 151 -9.22 3.09 -12.78
CA SER A 151 -8.00 2.64 -13.46
C SER A 151 -7.29 1.53 -12.69
N GLY A 152 -6.31 0.89 -13.32
CA GLY A 152 -5.52 -0.18 -12.71
C GLY A 152 -6.29 -1.49 -12.58
N SER A 153 -5.80 -2.40 -11.73
CA SER A 153 -6.40 -3.72 -11.51
C SER A 153 -7.77 -3.66 -10.84
N GLY A 154 -8.12 -2.54 -10.21
CA GLY A 154 -9.44 -2.33 -9.59
C GLY A 154 -10.48 -1.78 -10.54
N ALA A 155 -10.13 -1.47 -11.80
CA ALA A 155 -11.08 -0.90 -12.75
C ALA A 155 -12.28 -1.83 -12.96
N GLY A 156 -13.49 -1.32 -12.72
CA GLY A 156 -14.73 -2.09 -12.86
C GLY A 156 -15.16 -2.86 -11.60
N LEU A 157 -14.41 -2.80 -10.50
CA LEU A 157 -14.86 -3.37 -9.23
C LEU A 157 -16.00 -2.57 -8.60
N LEU A 158 -16.89 -3.27 -7.89
CA LEU A 158 -17.84 -2.64 -6.95
C LEU A 158 -17.27 -2.54 -5.54
N GLY A 159 -16.36 -3.45 -5.18
CA GLY A 159 -15.70 -3.46 -3.90
C GLY A 159 -14.77 -4.65 -3.72
N TYR A 160 -14.09 -4.66 -2.58
CA TYR A 160 -13.34 -5.79 -2.05
C TYR A 160 -13.17 -5.66 -0.53
N ALA A 161 -12.81 -6.75 0.13
CA ALA A 161 -12.61 -6.85 1.57
C ALA A 161 -11.43 -7.74 1.93
N THR A 162 -10.90 -7.51 3.13
CA THR A 162 -9.90 -8.37 3.76
C THR A 162 -10.60 -9.43 4.61
N PHE A 163 -10.29 -10.72 4.40
CA PHE A 163 -10.90 -11.81 5.16
C PHE A 163 -10.39 -11.83 6.63
N PRO A 164 -11.20 -12.31 7.60
CA PRO A 164 -10.79 -12.39 9.00
C PRO A 164 -9.50 -13.20 9.23
N SER A 165 -9.29 -14.26 8.45
CA SER A 165 -8.10 -15.11 8.54
C SER A 165 -6.81 -14.38 8.18
N ASP A 166 -6.90 -13.32 7.38
CA ASP A 166 -5.75 -12.53 6.95
C ASP A 166 -5.38 -11.45 7.98
N TYR A 167 -6.28 -11.15 8.93
CA TYR A 167 -6.11 -10.05 9.87
C TYR A 167 -4.81 -10.13 10.66
N SER A 168 -4.47 -11.30 11.21
CA SER A 168 -3.26 -11.47 12.02
C SER A 168 -1.98 -11.26 11.21
N SER A 169 -2.01 -11.59 9.92
CA SER A 169 -0.88 -11.46 9.01
C SER A 169 -0.63 -10.02 8.56
N ASN A 170 -1.70 -9.23 8.41
CA ASN A 170 -1.60 -7.83 8.01
C ASN A 170 -2.75 -6.99 8.60
N PRO A 171 -2.68 -6.65 9.90
CA PRO A 171 -3.76 -5.92 10.58
C PRO A 171 -4.04 -4.56 9.95
N THR A 172 -3.01 -3.90 9.41
CA THR A 172 -3.09 -2.56 8.79
C THR A 172 -3.86 -2.54 7.48
N ASP A 173 -3.93 -3.67 6.78
CA ASP A 173 -4.63 -3.79 5.50
C ASP A 173 -6.09 -4.26 5.65
N ASP A 174 -6.55 -4.41 6.87
CA ASP A 174 -7.92 -4.82 7.19
C ASP A 174 -8.97 -3.74 6.85
N GLY A 175 -10.13 -4.19 6.39
CA GLY A 175 -11.30 -3.35 6.10
C GLY A 175 -11.93 -3.64 4.75
N VAL A 176 -12.89 -2.80 4.39
CA VAL A 176 -13.73 -2.91 3.19
C VAL A 176 -13.55 -1.69 2.31
N VAL A 177 -13.32 -1.89 1.02
CA VAL A 177 -13.19 -0.80 0.04
C VAL A 177 -14.30 -0.95 -0.99
N ILE A 178 -15.08 0.11 -1.22
CA ILE A 178 -16.25 0.09 -2.12
C ILE A 178 -16.20 1.24 -3.12
N LEU A 179 -16.86 1.05 -4.26
CA LEU A 179 -17.08 2.07 -5.26
C LEU A 179 -17.94 3.19 -4.64
N TYR A 180 -17.46 4.44 -4.67
CA TYR A 180 -18.16 5.58 -4.07
C TYR A 180 -19.59 5.77 -4.62
N SER A 181 -19.83 5.38 -5.87
CA SER A 181 -21.13 5.51 -6.53
C SER A 181 -22.07 4.33 -6.31
N SER A 182 -21.66 3.27 -5.60
CA SER A 182 -22.52 2.11 -5.23
C SER A 182 -23.14 2.24 -3.83
N VAL A 183 -22.88 3.33 -3.11
CA VAL A 183 -23.58 3.66 -1.86
C VAL A 183 -25.06 3.98 -2.13
N PRO A 184 -25.95 3.92 -1.11
CA PRO A 184 -27.36 4.31 -1.24
C PRO A 184 -27.55 5.68 -1.90
N GLY A 185 -28.34 5.71 -2.98
CA GLY A 185 -28.59 6.93 -3.77
C GLY A 185 -27.42 7.36 -4.66
N GLY A 186 -26.39 6.52 -4.81
CA GLY A 186 -25.30 6.71 -5.75
C GLY A 186 -25.71 6.50 -7.21
N SER A 187 -24.79 6.77 -8.14
CA SER A 187 -25.05 6.75 -9.59
C SER A 187 -24.79 5.40 -10.27
N THR A 188 -24.30 4.37 -9.56
CA THR A 188 -24.12 3.03 -10.13
C THR A 188 -25.46 2.31 -10.19
N THR A 189 -26.14 2.41 -11.33
CA THR A 189 -27.45 1.76 -11.56
C THR A 189 -27.44 0.29 -11.15
N ASN A 190 -28.52 -0.16 -10.50
CA ASN A 190 -28.74 -1.51 -9.96
C ASN A 190 -27.85 -1.93 -8.78
N TYR A 191 -26.88 -1.09 -8.38
CA TYR A 191 -25.93 -1.39 -7.31
C TYR A 191 -25.79 -0.22 -6.33
N ASN A 192 -26.86 0.53 -6.13
CA ASN A 192 -26.88 1.79 -5.39
C ASN A 192 -27.92 1.79 -4.25
N GLU A 193 -28.22 0.63 -3.67
CA GLU A 193 -29.09 0.47 -2.49
C GLU A 193 -28.30 0.02 -1.24
N GLY A 194 -26.97 -0.06 -1.35
CA GLY A 194 -26.06 -0.37 -0.26
C GLY A 194 -25.74 -1.87 -0.10
N LYS A 195 -26.17 -2.73 -1.02
CA LYS A 195 -25.86 -4.17 -0.92
C LYS A 195 -24.41 -4.48 -1.29
N SER A 196 -23.73 -3.63 -2.06
CA SER A 196 -22.29 -3.76 -2.29
C SER A 196 -21.50 -3.72 -0.97
N LEU A 197 -21.76 -2.76 -0.08
CA LEU A 197 -21.13 -2.71 1.23
C LEU A 197 -21.54 -3.91 2.12
N THR A 198 -22.78 -4.35 2.01
CA THR A 198 -23.28 -5.53 2.74
C THR A 198 -22.52 -6.79 2.32
N HIS A 199 -22.32 -6.99 1.02
CA HIS A 199 -21.56 -8.10 0.47
C HIS A 199 -20.10 -8.10 0.91
N GLU A 200 -19.39 -6.98 0.73
CA GLU A 200 -17.97 -6.89 1.11
C GLU A 200 -17.80 -7.04 2.63
N THR A 201 -18.75 -6.54 3.43
CA THR A 201 -18.73 -6.78 4.88
C THR A 201 -18.96 -8.27 5.19
N GLY A 202 -19.74 -8.99 4.38
CA GLY A 202 -19.88 -10.45 4.47
C GLY A 202 -18.53 -11.17 4.34
N HIS A 203 -17.69 -10.75 3.39
CA HIS A 203 -16.32 -11.25 3.26
C HIS A 203 -15.42 -10.86 4.45
N TRP A 204 -15.49 -9.60 4.91
CA TRP A 204 -14.78 -9.14 6.13
C TRP A 204 -15.17 -9.93 7.38
N LEU A 205 -16.36 -10.51 7.37
CA LEU A 205 -16.96 -11.38 8.38
C LEU A 205 -16.74 -12.89 8.11
N GLY A 206 -16.04 -13.27 7.03
CA GLY A 206 -15.63 -14.64 6.74
C GLY A 206 -16.61 -15.49 5.93
N LEU A 207 -17.55 -14.86 5.22
CA LEU A 207 -18.38 -15.53 4.21
C LEU A 207 -17.66 -15.55 2.85
N TYR A 208 -17.79 -16.66 2.13
CA TYR A 208 -17.39 -16.74 0.72
C TYR A 208 -18.58 -16.45 -0.19
N HIS A 209 -18.30 -16.32 -1.49
CA HIS A 209 -19.34 -16.28 -2.51
C HIS A 209 -20.17 -17.56 -2.49
N THR A 210 -21.47 -17.49 -2.76
CA THR A 210 -22.37 -18.66 -2.82
C THR A 210 -21.98 -19.65 -3.93
N PHE A 211 -21.39 -19.16 -5.01
CA PHE A 211 -20.81 -19.95 -6.11
C PHE A 211 -19.38 -20.42 -5.87
N GLN A 212 -18.83 -20.23 -4.66
CA GLN A 212 -17.49 -20.69 -4.34
C GLN A 212 -17.42 -22.22 -4.44
N GLY A 213 -16.44 -22.75 -5.17
CA GLY A 213 -16.28 -24.20 -5.36
C GLY A 213 -17.23 -24.84 -6.39
N GLY A 214 -18.22 -24.10 -6.90
CA GLY A 214 -19.16 -24.59 -7.92
C GLY A 214 -20.09 -25.69 -7.40
N CYS A 215 -20.52 -26.59 -8.29
CA CYS A 215 -21.48 -27.66 -7.96
C CYS A 215 -20.94 -28.84 -7.15
N SER A 216 -19.70 -28.77 -6.66
CA SER A 216 -19.03 -29.90 -6.02
C SER A 216 -18.15 -29.46 -4.87
N GLY A 217 -17.83 -30.39 -3.96
CA GLY A 217 -16.98 -30.10 -2.80
C GLY A 217 -17.74 -29.42 -1.67
N SER A 218 -17.03 -28.59 -0.90
CA SER A 218 -17.57 -27.93 0.30
C SER A 218 -18.24 -26.58 0.03
N GLY A 219 -18.32 -26.16 -1.23
CA GLY A 219 -18.99 -24.92 -1.62
C GLY A 219 -18.39 -23.68 -0.95
N ASP A 220 -19.27 -22.83 -0.42
CA ASP A 220 -18.96 -21.66 0.40
C ASP A 220 -18.78 -21.99 1.90
N TYR A 221 -18.70 -23.29 2.24
CA TYR A 221 -18.59 -23.81 3.61
C TYR A 221 -19.78 -23.44 4.50
N VAL A 222 -20.95 -23.26 3.88
CA VAL A 222 -22.24 -23.14 4.56
C VAL A 222 -23.17 -24.21 3.99
N SER A 223 -23.86 -24.96 4.84
CA SER A 223 -24.61 -26.15 4.40
C SER A 223 -26.03 -25.84 3.93
N ASP A 224 -26.57 -24.67 4.29
CA ASP A 224 -27.94 -24.25 3.94
C ASP A 224 -27.97 -23.22 2.79
N THR A 225 -26.83 -22.99 2.16
CA THR A 225 -26.67 -22.28 0.88
C THR A 225 -26.66 -23.32 -0.24
N PRO A 226 -27.69 -23.35 -1.13
CA PRO A 226 -27.67 -24.20 -2.31
C PRO A 226 -26.41 -23.93 -3.16
N PRO A 227 -25.71 -24.98 -3.64
CA PRO A 227 -24.54 -24.80 -4.50
C PRO A 227 -24.96 -24.26 -5.86
N GLU A 228 -24.16 -23.38 -6.43
CA GLU A 228 -24.36 -22.84 -7.78
C GLU A 228 -23.03 -22.86 -8.56
N ALA A 229 -23.10 -23.05 -9.88
CA ALA A 229 -21.91 -23.23 -10.72
C ALA A 229 -21.17 -21.92 -11.01
N SER A 230 -21.88 -20.80 -10.91
CA SER A 230 -21.41 -19.46 -11.27
C SER A 230 -22.27 -18.42 -10.58
N ALA A 231 -21.83 -17.17 -10.54
CA ALA A 231 -22.62 -16.08 -9.97
C ALA A 231 -23.85 -15.74 -10.83
N ALA A 232 -24.95 -15.35 -10.19
CA ALA A 232 -26.10 -14.75 -10.85
C ALA A 232 -25.80 -13.33 -11.35
N SER A 233 -26.56 -12.87 -12.34
CA SER A 233 -26.51 -11.49 -12.82
C SER A 233 -27.92 -11.01 -13.13
N GLY A 234 -28.20 -9.75 -12.81
CA GLY A 234 -29.56 -9.23 -12.85
C GLY A 234 -30.41 -9.74 -11.70
N CYS A 235 -31.70 -9.94 -11.98
CA CYS A 235 -32.65 -10.60 -11.07
C CYS A 235 -33.29 -11.79 -11.78
N PRO A 236 -32.53 -12.89 -11.98
CA PRO A 236 -33.07 -14.08 -12.62
C PRO A 236 -34.19 -14.70 -11.78
N THR A 237 -34.95 -15.64 -12.34
CA THR A 237 -35.99 -16.37 -11.61
C THR A 237 -35.84 -17.86 -11.85
N GLY A 238 -35.86 -18.67 -10.79
CA GLY A 238 -35.79 -20.14 -10.90
C GLY A 238 -34.49 -20.67 -11.51
N ARG A 239 -33.38 -19.91 -11.36
CA ARG A 239 -32.06 -20.32 -11.84
C ARG A 239 -31.57 -21.49 -10.99
N ASP A 240 -31.21 -22.59 -11.62
CA ASP A 240 -30.65 -23.79 -10.97
C ASP A 240 -29.52 -24.28 -11.87
N THR A 241 -28.29 -24.04 -11.45
CA THR A 241 -27.09 -24.39 -12.20
C THR A 241 -26.44 -25.69 -11.73
N CYS A 242 -26.86 -26.21 -10.58
CA CYS A 242 -26.33 -27.44 -9.98
C CYS A 242 -27.43 -28.46 -9.71
N SER A 243 -27.53 -29.45 -10.60
CA SER A 243 -28.57 -30.49 -10.52
C SER A 243 -28.59 -31.19 -9.16
N GLY A 244 -29.74 -31.15 -8.49
CA GLY A 244 -29.96 -31.79 -7.19
C GLY A 244 -29.50 -30.99 -5.97
N GLY A 245 -28.91 -29.81 -6.16
CA GLY A 245 -28.47 -28.90 -5.09
C GLY A 245 -29.56 -27.96 -4.55
N GLY A 246 -30.65 -27.78 -5.31
CA GLY A 246 -31.67 -26.76 -5.06
C GLY A 246 -31.52 -25.57 -6.02
N VAL A 247 -32.50 -24.67 -6.01
CA VAL A 247 -32.44 -23.43 -6.83
C VAL A 247 -31.29 -22.56 -6.33
N ASP A 248 -30.54 -21.96 -7.25
CA ASP A 248 -29.41 -21.07 -6.96
C ASP A 248 -29.85 -19.96 -5.99
N PRO A 249 -28.99 -19.57 -5.03
CA PRO A 249 -29.32 -18.60 -3.98
C PRO A 249 -29.26 -17.14 -4.49
N ILE A 250 -30.00 -16.85 -5.56
CA ILE A 250 -29.97 -15.58 -6.31
C ILE A 250 -30.37 -14.34 -5.49
N HIS A 251 -31.01 -14.53 -4.34
CA HIS A 251 -31.44 -13.49 -3.41
C HIS A 251 -30.45 -13.29 -2.25
N ASN A 252 -29.38 -14.08 -2.21
CA ASN A 252 -28.37 -14.02 -1.17
C ASN A 252 -27.43 -12.83 -1.36
N TYR A 253 -27.06 -12.17 -0.28
CA TYR A 253 -26.10 -11.05 -0.33
C TYR A 253 -24.71 -11.46 -0.84
N MET A 254 -24.34 -12.74 -0.77
CA MET A 254 -23.06 -13.27 -1.23
C MET A 254 -23.03 -13.73 -2.70
N ASP A 255 -24.14 -13.56 -3.44
CA ASP A 255 -24.21 -13.70 -4.90
C ASP A 255 -23.99 -12.34 -5.60
N TYR A 256 -23.98 -12.28 -6.93
CA TYR A 256 -23.75 -11.10 -7.79
C TYR A 256 -25.01 -10.48 -8.42
N SER A 257 -26.20 -10.93 -8.03
CA SER A 257 -27.49 -10.31 -8.40
C SER A 257 -27.54 -8.80 -8.14
N TYR A 258 -28.51 -8.12 -8.75
CA TYR A 258 -28.75 -6.70 -8.50
C TYR A 258 -29.21 -6.44 -7.06
N ASP A 259 -28.94 -5.23 -6.57
CA ASP A 259 -29.32 -4.81 -5.21
C ASP A 259 -30.81 -5.01 -4.95
N SER A 260 -31.66 -4.73 -5.95
CA SER A 260 -33.12 -4.80 -5.88
C SER A 260 -33.67 -6.21 -5.62
N CYS A 261 -32.86 -7.26 -5.79
CA CYS A 261 -33.28 -8.64 -5.56
C CYS A 261 -32.42 -9.38 -4.54
N MET A 262 -31.39 -8.78 -3.95
CA MET A 262 -30.71 -9.39 -2.80
C MET A 262 -31.42 -9.02 -1.49
N THR A 263 -31.83 -10.02 -0.71
CA THR A 263 -32.69 -9.83 0.46
C THR A 263 -32.19 -10.54 1.73
N GLU A 264 -31.30 -11.53 1.66
CA GLU A 264 -30.97 -12.33 2.85
C GLU A 264 -29.54 -12.85 2.97
N PHE A 265 -29.19 -13.21 4.21
CA PHE A 265 -28.23 -14.25 4.54
C PHE A 265 -28.99 -15.49 5.03
N THR A 266 -28.44 -16.68 4.84
CA THR A 266 -28.99 -17.91 5.42
C THR A 266 -28.70 -18.01 6.92
N ALA A 267 -29.38 -18.90 7.63
CA ALA A 267 -29.12 -19.14 9.06
C ALA A 267 -27.71 -19.70 9.29
N GLY A 268 -27.22 -20.53 8.37
CA GLY A 268 -25.86 -21.07 8.35
C GLY A 268 -24.81 -19.98 8.13
N GLN A 269 -25.04 -19.04 7.20
CA GLN A 269 -24.15 -17.88 7.02
C GLN A 269 -24.08 -17.03 8.29
N ILE A 270 -25.22 -16.76 8.94
CA ILE A 270 -25.28 -16.03 10.22
C ILE A 270 -24.49 -16.76 11.30
N THR A 271 -24.64 -18.08 11.40
CA THR A 271 -23.90 -18.91 12.36
C THR A 271 -22.40 -18.90 12.08
N ARG A 272 -22.02 -18.99 10.80
CA ARG A 272 -20.63 -18.99 10.35
C ARG A 272 -19.96 -17.67 10.71
N PHE A 273 -20.49 -16.53 10.28
CA PHE A 273 -19.80 -15.28 10.57
C PHE A 273 -19.79 -14.92 12.05
N LYS A 274 -20.80 -15.30 12.85
CA LYS A 274 -20.73 -15.13 14.32
C LYS A 274 -19.55 -15.89 14.91
N SER A 275 -19.30 -17.09 14.40
CA SER A 275 -18.13 -17.90 14.80
C SER A 275 -16.82 -17.27 14.34
N GLN A 276 -16.79 -16.69 13.13
CA GLN A 276 -15.63 -15.96 12.59
C GLN A 276 -15.32 -14.71 13.42
N ILE A 277 -16.33 -13.91 13.77
CA ILE A 277 -16.20 -12.75 14.67
C ILE A 277 -15.59 -13.18 16.00
N ALA A 278 -16.18 -14.21 16.64
CA ALA A 278 -15.70 -14.70 17.93
C ALA A 278 -14.26 -15.22 17.87
N THR A 279 -13.83 -15.74 16.72
CA THR A 279 -12.49 -16.33 16.54
C THR A 279 -11.43 -15.28 16.21
N TYR A 280 -11.72 -14.35 15.29
CA TYR A 280 -10.71 -13.45 14.71
C TYR A 280 -10.86 -11.99 15.12
N ARG A 281 -12.07 -11.56 15.47
CA ARG A 281 -12.39 -10.14 15.69
C ARG A 281 -12.55 -9.81 17.18
N GLY A 282 -12.75 -10.81 18.03
CA GLY A 282 -13.05 -10.66 19.46
C GLY A 282 -14.47 -10.13 19.71
N THR A 283 -14.98 -10.24 20.94
CA THR A 283 -16.20 -9.52 21.33
C THR A 283 -15.87 -8.03 21.46
N PRO A 284 -16.62 -7.10 20.86
CA PRO A 284 -16.38 -5.67 21.01
C PRO A 284 -16.33 -5.28 22.49
N ASP A 285 -15.31 -4.51 22.85
CA ASP A 285 -15.16 -3.98 24.21
C ASP A 285 -16.46 -3.31 24.67
N LYS A 286 -16.80 -3.53 25.94
CA LYS A 286 -17.91 -2.85 26.65
C LYS A 286 -17.61 -1.37 26.92
N HIS A 287 -16.99 -0.66 25.99
CA HIS A 287 -16.80 0.78 26.10
C HIS A 287 -17.81 1.50 25.20
N PRO A 288 -18.77 2.25 25.79
CA PRO A 288 -19.65 3.10 24.98
C PRO A 288 -18.80 4.18 24.29
N PRO A 289 -19.25 4.71 23.14
CA PRO A 289 -18.56 5.81 22.48
C PRO A 289 -18.47 6.97 23.47
N TYR A 290 -17.32 7.63 23.51
CA TYR A 290 -17.16 8.93 24.15
C TYR A 290 -18.16 9.91 23.53
N ALA A 291 -19.36 9.98 24.11
CA ALA A 291 -20.24 11.10 24.00
C ALA A 291 -19.54 12.27 24.70
N LEU A 292 -19.09 13.24 23.92
CA LEU A 292 -18.71 14.54 24.45
C LEU A 292 -19.90 15.08 25.25
N PRO A 293 -19.73 15.45 26.54
CA PRO A 293 -20.80 16.11 27.25
C PRO A 293 -20.89 17.54 26.75
N VAL A 294 -21.89 17.82 25.91
CA VAL A 294 -22.46 19.16 25.80
C VAL A 294 -23.14 19.45 27.14
N LYS A 295 -22.42 20.08 28.07
CA LYS A 295 -23.06 20.84 29.14
C LYS A 295 -23.31 22.25 28.63
N ALA A 296 -24.51 22.44 28.07
CA ALA A 296 -25.15 23.73 28.11
C ALA A 296 -25.65 23.95 29.55
N THR A 297 -25.00 24.83 30.29
CA THR A 297 -25.60 25.64 31.37
C THR A 297 -24.59 26.74 31.69
N GLY A 298 -25.00 27.98 31.46
CA GLY A 298 -24.11 29.13 31.44
C GLY A 298 -23.66 29.62 32.81
N GLN A 299 -22.50 30.27 32.84
CA GLN A 299 -22.32 31.62 33.38
C GLN A 299 -20.90 32.11 33.07
N LEU A 300 -20.83 33.36 32.63
CA LEU A 300 -19.62 34.14 32.34
C LEU A 300 -18.70 34.23 33.56
N THR A 301 -17.38 34.20 33.36
CA THR A 301 -16.45 35.22 33.91
C THR A 301 -15.15 35.29 33.09
N TRP A 302 -14.56 36.47 33.08
CA TRP A 302 -13.47 36.97 32.24
C TRP A 302 -12.06 36.63 32.78
N HIS A 303 -11.04 36.75 31.89
CA HIS A 303 -9.56 36.68 32.06
C HIS A 303 -8.98 35.28 31.78
N MET A 304 -7.99 35.01 30.92
CA MET A 304 -6.83 35.69 30.31
C MET A 304 -6.52 34.97 28.98
N LEU A 305 -6.32 35.64 27.82
CA LEU A 305 -5.06 36.13 27.22
C LEU A 305 -4.03 35.06 26.77
N GLU A 306 -3.80 35.05 25.43
CA GLU A 306 -2.64 34.56 24.64
C GLU A 306 -2.47 33.02 24.51
N ALA A 307 -2.19 32.38 23.36
CA ALA A 307 -1.60 32.82 22.10
C ALA A 307 -1.99 31.86 20.94
N VAL A 308 -2.46 32.41 19.79
CA VAL A 308 -2.35 31.76 18.47
C VAL A 308 -2.18 32.86 17.42
N SER A 309 -0.97 33.06 16.90
CA SER A 309 -0.77 33.49 15.51
C SER A 309 0.70 33.51 15.10
N MET A 310 1.01 32.81 14.01
CA MET A 310 2.09 33.05 13.05
C MET A 310 1.89 32.01 11.92
N VAL A 311 1.78 32.32 10.62
CA VAL A 311 2.08 33.49 9.77
C VAL A 311 1.23 33.35 8.49
N ILE A 312 0.65 34.44 7.96
CA ILE A 312 0.90 34.99 6.59
C ILE A 312 0.57 36.49 6.61
N GLN A 313 1.61 37.33 6.73
CA GLN A 313 1.68 38.67 6.13
C GLN A 313 1.95 38.47 4.62
N THR A 314 1.49 39.30 3.68
CA THR A 314 1.87 40.72 3.51
C THR A 314 0.89 41.45 2.59
N ALA A 315 0.33 42.57 3.06
CA ALA A 315 -0.03 43.74 2.24
C ALA A 315 -0.43 44.90 3.16
N ASP A 316 0.55 45.58 3.77
CA ASP A 316 0.30 46.91 4.36
C ASP A 316 1.58 47.74 4.55
N MET A 317 2.41 47.80 3.50
CA MET A 317 3.36 48.92 3.33
C MET A 317 2.77 49.96 2.37
N ALA A 318 1.53 50.41 2.63
CA ALA A 318 0.91 51.51 1.88
C ALA A 318 0.01 52.42 2.74
N LYS A 319 0.19 52.40 4.07
CA LYS A 319 -0.52 53.30 5.00
C LYS A 319 0.43 54.16 5.85
N ALA A 320 1.55 54.56 5.25
CA ALA A 320 2.49 55.55 5.79
C ALA A 320 2.62 56.80 4.89
N ALA A 321 1.59 57.10 4.07
CA ALA A 321 1.55 58.30 3.23
C ALA A 321 0.13 58.91 3.24
N GLY A 322 -0.28 59.45 4.38
CA GLY A 322 -1.63 59.97 4.65
C GLY A 322 -2.23 60.81 3.52
N VAL A 323 -3.13 60.19 2.76
CA VAL A 323 -4.04 60.85 1.82
C VAL A 323 -5.42 60.23 2.02
N ALA A 324 -6.34 61.02 2.57
CA ALA A 324 -7.76 60.70 2.64
C ALA A 324 -8.40 61.06 1.31
N ILE A 325 -9.08 60.12 0.64
CA ILE A 325 -10.07 60.46 -0.39
C ILE A 325 -11.33 59.63 -0.15
N GLN A 326 -12.38 60.38 0.16
CA GLN A 326 -13.76 60.00 0.36
C GLN A 326 -14.32 59.30 -0.89
N PHE A 327 -15.11 58.24 -0.70
CA PHE A 327 -15.90 57.64 -1.78
C PHE A 327 -16.90 58.67 -2.34
N TYR A 328 -16.82 58.92 -3.64
CA TYR A 328 -17.91 59.51 -4.42
C TYR A 328 -18.26 58.52 -5.52
N ILE A 329 -19.43 57.89 -5.39
CA ILE A 329 -20.07 57.18 -6.51
C ILE A 329 -20.83 58.26 -7.25
N ASP A 330 -20.41 58.59 -8.46
CA ASP A 330 -21.27 59.28 -9.42
C ASP A 330 -21.39 58.46 -10.69
N SER A 331 -22.65 58.35 -11.12
CA SER A 331 -23.11 57.71 -12.33
C SER A 331 -22.68 58.49 -13.57
N GLY A 332 -21.94 57.87 -14.50
CA GLY A 332 -21.62 58.52 -15.76
C GLY A 332 -20.85 57.65 -16.76
N SER A 333 -21.42 57.53 -17.96
CA SER A 333 -20.90 56.91 -19.18
C SER A 333 -19.43 57.20 -19.51
N VAL A 334 -18.68 56.18 -19.94
CA VAL A 334 -17.36 56.35 -20.58
C VAL A 334 -17.42 55.88 -22.03
N SER A 335 -17.05 56.78 -22.94
CA SER A 335 -17.02 56.62 -24.39
C SER A 335 -15.69 56.05 -24.90
N GLN A 336 -15.69 55.62 -26.16
CA GLN A 336 -14.58 55.00 -26.89
C GLN A 336 -13.33 55.90 -26.94
N SER A 337 -12.30 55.58 -26.16
CA SER A 337 -10.88 55.86 -26.47
C SER A 337 -9.97 55.35 -25.34
N SER A 338 -9.78 54.03 -25.23
CA SER A 338 -8.79 53.43 -24.30
C SER A 338 -8.34 52.05 -24.78
N LEU A 339 -7.81 51.94 -26.00
CA LEU A 339 -7.27 50.68 -26.53
C LEU A 339 -5.78 50.73 -26.92
N ALA A 340 -5.06 51.80 -26.57
CA ALA A 340 -3.65 51.97 -26.96
C ALA A 340 -2.65 52.07 -25.78
N MET A 341 -3.10 51.98 -24.52
CA MET A 341 -2.24 51.96 -23.33
C MET A 341 -2.25 50.62 -22.58
N LEU A 342 -2.58 49.52 -23.26
CA LEU A 342 -2.52 48.17 -22.67
C LEU A 342 -1.45 47.24 -23.29
N PHE A 343 -0.66 47.73 -24.25
CA PHE A 343 0.28 46.89 -25.01
C PHE A 343 1.77 47.13 -24.73
N SER A 344 2.14 48.07 -23.86
CA SER A 344 3.54 48.33 -23.49
C SER A 344 3.94 47.85 -22.09
N ALA A 345 3.03 47.20 -21.34
CA ALA A 345 3.30 46.65 -20.00
C ALA A 345 3.44 45.11 -19.97
N LEU A 346 3.41 44.43 -21.12
CA LEU A 346 3.52 42.96 -21.20
C LEU A 346 4.88 42.43 -21.72
N SER A 347 5.85 43.28 -22.04
CA SER A 347 7.16 42.84 -22.56
C SER A 347 8.32 42.91 -21.55
N THR A 348 8.12 43.44 -20.35
CA THR A 348 9.13 43.46 -19.27
C THR A 348 8.87 42.45 -18.14
N LEU A 349 7.80 41.66 -18.23
CA LEU A 349 7.51 40.55 -17.30
C LEU A 349 7.91 39.16 -17.85
N ALA A 350 8.68 39.12 -18.95
CA ALA A 350 9.14 37.88 -19.58
C ALA A 350 10.60 37.51 -19.30
N PHE A 351 11.35 38.33 -18.54
CA PHE A 351 12.75 38.06 -18.18
C PHE A 351 13.05 38.03 -16.67
N ALA A 352 12.03 38.12 -15.81
CA ALA A 352 12.18 37.99 -14.36
C ALA A 352 11.48 36.73 -13.78
N VAL A 353 11.01 35.81 -14.62
CA VAL A 353 10.39 34.53 -14.20
C VAL A 353 11.22 33.32 -14.65
N SER A 354 12.53 33.51 -14.85
CA SER A 354 13.50 32.40 -14.99
C SER A 354 14.36 32.21 -13.74
N ALA A 355 14.07 32.91 -12.64
CA ALA A 355 14.78 32.76 -11.37
C ALA A 355 13.86 32.52 -10.15
N ALA A 356 12.55 32.35 -10.34
CA ALA A 356 11.59 32.11 -9.24
C ALA A 356 10.78 30.80 -9.39
N LEU A 357 11.18 29.90 -10.30
CA LEU A 357 10.79 28.48 -10.29
C LEU A 357 11.89 27.61 -9.67
N ALA A 358 12.55 28.10 -8.63
CA ALA A 358 13.02 27.23 -7.57
C ALA A 358 11.94 27.27 -6.49
N ALA A 359 10.88 26.47 -6.70
CA ALA A 359 10.10 26.01 -5.56
C ALA A 359 11.11 25.52 -4.50
N PRO A 360 10.88 25.75 -3.20
CA PRO A 360 11.67 25.04 -2.21
C PRO A 360 11.47 23.57 -2.56
N TYR A 361 12.55 22.93 -3.05
CA TYR A 361 12.69 21.51 -2.96
C TYR A 361 12.38 21.23 -1.50
N TYR A 362 11.18 20.72 -1.23
CA TYR A 362 10.95 19.99 0.00
C TYR A 362 12.00 18.91 -0.05
N ASN A 363 13.08 19.17 0.68
CA ASN A 363 14.14 18.23 0.91
C ASN A 363 13.50 17.17 1.82
N HIS A 364 12.66 16.33 1.21
CA HIS A 364 12.24 15.10 1.83
C HIS A 364 13.54 14.31 1.90
N THR A 365 14.22 14.41 3.04
CA THR A 365 15.25 13.46 3.40
C THR A 365 14.59 12.10 3.26
N ILE A 366 14.85 11.43 2.14
CA ILE A 366 14.45 10.04 1.95
C ILE A 366 15.11 9.31 3.11
N ALA A 367 14.32 8.86 4.07
CA ALA A 367 14.83 7.94 5.06
C ALA A 367 15.17 6.65 4.30
N ARG A 368 16.33 6.07 4.58
CA ARG A 368 16.62 4.72 4.09
C ARG A 368 15.52 3.80 4.60
N THR A 369 14.84 3.14 3.67
CA THR A 369 13.86 2.10 3.97
C THR A 369 14.20 0.89 3.10
N CYS A 370 14.27 -0.28 3.74
CA CYS A 370 14.52 -1.57 3.09
C CYS A 370 13.23 -2.38 3.07
N GLY A 371 12.96 -3.12 2.01
CA GLY A 371 11.81 -4.03 1.93
C GLY A 371 11.95 -5.29 2.79
N ASN A 372 13.02 -5.42 3.58
CA ASN A 372 13.29 -6.53 4.49
C ASN A 372 12.93 -6.21 5.96
N GLU A 373 12.09 -5.19 6.21
CA GLU A 373 11.77 -4.72 7.56
C GLU A 373 11.32 -5.85 8.52
N PRO A 374 11.67 -5.75 9.83
CA PRO A 374 11.20 -6.65 10.87
C PRO A 374 9.67 -6.78 10.93
N SER A 375 8.93 -5.76 10.50
CA SER A 375 7.47 -5.75 10.47
C SER A 375 6.86 -6.59 9.34
N GLN A 376 7.65 -6.98 8.33
CA GLN A 376 7.17 -7.81 7.20
C GLN A 376 7.41 -9.31 7.40
N LYS A 377 8.20 -9.73 8.39
CA LYS A 377 8.36 -11.13 8.79
C LYS A 377 8.03 -11.26 10.27
N SER A 378 6.98 -12.02 10.60
CA SER A 378 6.62 -12.25 12.00
C SER A 378 7.81 -12.79 12.80
N ALA A 379 7.90 -12.42 14.08
CA ALA A 379 8.95 -12.92 14.97
C ALA A 379 9.05 -14.46 14.97
N GLU A 380 7.93 -15.14 14.70
CA GLU A 380 7.85 -16.60 14.53
C GLU A 380 8.60 -17.10 13.29
N LEU A 381 8.51 -16.40 12.15
CA LEU A 381 9.25 -16.78 10.93
C LEU A 381 10.76 -16.58 11.11
N VAL A 382 11.16 -15.52 11.81
CA VAL A 382 12.56 -15.30 12.18
C VAL A 382 13.04 -16.40 13.13
N ALA A 383 12.28 -16.71 14.17
CA ALA A 383 12.60 -17.77 15.11
C ALA A 383 12.69 -19.15 14.43
N ALA A 384 11.79 -19.47 13.49
CA ALA A 384 11.83 -20.71 12.72
C ALA A 384 13.07 -20.78 11.80
N ALA A 385 13.42 -19.67 11.15
CA ALA A 385 14.62 -19.58 10.32
C ALA A 385 15.90 -19.74 11.15
N GLU A 386 15.98 -19.13 12.33
CA GLU A 386 17.11 -19.27 13.24
C GLU A 386 17.20 -20.69 13.82
N ALA A 387 16.07 -21.30 14.19
CA ALA A 387 16.04 -22.69 14.67
C ALA A 387 16.52 -23.66 13.57
N HIS A 388 16.04 -23.48 12.33
CA HIS A 388 16.49 -24.27 11.19
C HIS A 388 17.99 -24.05 10.93
N PHE A 389 18.46 -22.81 10.96
CA PHE A 389 19.88 -22.51 10.77
C PHE A 389 20.73 -23.16 11.85
N ALA A 390 20.36 -23.02 13.12
CA ALA A 390 21.07 -23.64 14.24
C ALA A 390 21.17 -25.17 14.09
N ALA A 391 20.12 -25.83 13.59
CA ALA A 391 20.09 -27.28 13.37
C ALA A 391 20.93 -27.75 12.16
N ASN A 392 21.10 -26.90 11.14
CA ASN A 392 21.72 -27.28 9.86
C ASN A 392 23.03 -26.57 9.56
N LYS A 393 23.49 -25.68 10.46
CA LYS A 393 24.66 -24.84 10.26
C LYS A 393 25.90 -25.66 9.92
N ILE A 394 26.49 -25.36 8.77
CA ILE A 394 27.81 -25.88 8.41
C ILE A 394 28.87 -25.14 9.23
N SER A 395 29.62 -25.91 10.03
CA SER A 395 30.74 -25.39 10.82
C SER A 395 31.93 -25.09 9.92
N LEU A 396 32.40 -23.85 9.96
CA LEU A 396 33.64 -23.44 9.28
C LEU A 396 34.83 -24.12 9.97
N LYS A 397 35.76 -24.70 9.21
CA LYS A 397 36.97 -25.29 9.80
C LYS A 397 37.84 -24.19 10.39
N ALA A 398 38.24 -24.34 11.66
CA ALA A 398 39.18 -23.43 12.29
C ALA A 398 40.50 -23.37 11.50
N GLY A 399 40.92 -22.17 11.11
CA GLY A 399 42.14 -21.95 10.34
C GLY A 399 42.03 -22.07 8.82
N SER A 400 40.84 -22.34 8.24
CA SER A 400 40.67 -22.22 6.78
C SER A 400 40.63 -20.75 6.34
N THR A 401 41.41 -20.40 5.33
CA THR A 401 41.30 -19.10 4.66
C THR A 401 40.07 -19.13 3.77
N PHE A 402 38.94 -18.65 4.29
CA PHE A 402 37.72 -18.52 3.50
C PHE A 402 37.93 -17.50 2.37
N ALA A 403 37.84 -17.95 1.13
CA ALA A 403 37.85 -17.11 -0.06
C ALA A 403 36.80 -17.64 -1.05
N ALA A 404 35.81 -16.81 -1.39
CA ALA A 404 34.79 -17.18 -2.37
C ALA A 404 34.52 -16.04 -3.34
N THR A 405 34.41 -16.39 -4.62
CA THR A 405 34.03 -15.47 -5.69
C THR A 405 32.57 -15.71 -6.05
N ILE A 406 31.73 -14.70 -5.85
CA ILE A 406 30.31 -14.71 -6.18
C ILE A 406 30.15 -14.13 -7.59
N GLN A 407 29.53 -14.91 -8.47
CA GLN A 407 29.16 -14.45 -9.81
C GLN A 407 27.92 -13.56 -9.72
N VAL A 408 28.01 -12.34 -10.24
CA VAL A 408 26.94 -11.35 -10.23
C VAL A 408 26.33 -11.20 -11.62
N TYR A 409 25.03 -11.44 -11.73
CA TYR A 409 24.23 -11.11 -12.92
C TYR A 409 23.45 -9.83 -12.65
N TRP A 410 23.64 -8.82 -13.49
CA TRP A 410 22.99 -7.52 -13.33
C TRP A 410 21.88 -7.34 -14.36
N HIS A 411 20.67 -7.10 -13.87
CA HIS A 411 19.48 -6.90 -14.67
C HIS A 411 19.03 -5.45 -14.58
N VAL A 412 19.24 -4.68 -15.65
CA VAL A 412 18.77 -3.29 -15.71
C VAL A 412 17.33 -3.27 -16.20
N ILE A 413 16.41 -2.95 -15.31
CA ILE A 413 15.01 -2.74 -15.68
C ILE A 413 14.79 -1.26 -15.90
N GLN A 414 14.21 -0.90 -17.05
CA GLN A 414 14.05 0.48 -17.47
C GLN A 414 12.68 0.72 -18.08
N SER A 415 12.21 1.96 -17.99
CA SER A 415 11.03 2.45 -18.70
C SER A 415 11.36 3.07 -20.07
N GLY A 416 12.65 3.31 -20.34
CA GLY A 416 13.13 3.96 -21.56
C GLY A 416 14.66 3.97 -21.62
N THR A 417 15.23 4.78 -22.50
CA THR A 417 16.66 4.73 -22.86
C THR A 417 17.54 5.71 -22.09
N THR A 418 16.97 6.59 -21.27
CA THR A 418 17.74 7.57 -20.50
C THR A 418 18.02 7.10 -19.07
N LEU A 419 19.05 7.66 -18.41
CA LEU A 419 19.31 7.38 -17.00
C LEU A 419 18.09 7.72 -16.13
N ALA A 420 17.39 8.82 -16.42
CA ALA A 420 16.16 9.20 -15.70
C ALA A 420 15.04 8.15 -15.80
N GLN A 421 15.08 7.30 -16.83
CA GLN A 421 14.13 6.22 -17.08
C GLN A 421 14.63 4.84 -16.60
N GLY A 422 15.75 4.79 -15.86
CA GLY A 422 16.30 3.55 -15.31
C GLY A 422 17.40 2.90 -16.14
N ASN A 423 17.81 3.49 -17.27
CA ASN A 423 18.90 2.94 -18.09
C ASN A 423 20.27 3.24 -17.45
N VAL A 424 20.61 2.52 -16.37
CA VAL A 424 21.86 2.68 -15.59
C VAL A 424 23.07 2.36 -16.48
N PRO A 425 24.04 3.28 -16.69
CA PRO A 425 25.23 3.03 -17.49
C PRO A 425 26.13 1.92 -16.92
N ASP A 426 26.84 1.21 -17.79
CA ASP A 426 27.77 0.14 -17.39
C ASP A 426 28.87 0.66 -16.45
N SER A 427 29.27 1.92 -16.56
CA SER A 427 30.22 2.55 -15.63
C SER A 427 29.71 2.61 -14.19
N GLN A 428 28.41 2.84 -13.98
CA GLN A 428 27.79 2.82 -12.65
C GLN A 428 27.64 1.39 -12.12
N ILE A 429 27.38 0.42 -13.00
CA ILE A 429 27.39 -1.01 -12.65
C ILE A 429 28.79 -1.43 -12.20
N ALA A 430 29.83 -1.12 -12.98
CA ALA A 430 31.22 -1.40 -12.63
C ALA A 430 31.65 -0.72 -11.32
N SER A 431 31.20 0.52 -11.10
CA SER A 431 31.44 1.23 -9.84
C SER A 431 30.72 0.57 -8.67
N SER A 432 29.51 0.04 -8.87
CA SER A 432 28.77 -0.72 -7.85
C SER A 432 29.49 -2.00 -7.47
N ILE A 433 30.02 -2.75 -8.44
CA ILE A 433 30.80 -3.97 -8.18
C ILE A 433 32.12 -3.64 -7.47
N SER A 434 32.77 -2.54 -7.84
CA SER A 434 34.00 -2.08 -7.17
C SER A 434 33.74 -1.67 -5.71
N ALA A 435 32.66 -0.92 -5.47
CA ALA A 435 32.23 -0.54 -4.13
C ALA A 435 31.89 -1.78 -3.29
N LEU A 436 31.14 -2.74 -3.85
CA LEU A 436 30.78 -3.98 -3.16
C LEU A 436 32.03 -4.79 -2.76
N ASN A 437 33.00 -4.95 -3.65
CA ASN A 437 34.27 -5.61 -3.31
C ASN A 437 35.06 -4.86 -2.24
N SER A 438 35.09 -3.52 -2.28
CA SER A 438 35.74 -2.70 -1.27
C SER A 438 35.12 -2.92 0.12
N HIS A 439 33.79 -2.84 0.21
CA HIS A 439 33.05 -2.97 1.47
C HIS A 439 33.11 -4.39 2.06
N TYR A 440 33.24 -5.43 1.22
CA TYR A 440 33.36 -6.83 1.65
C TYR A 440 34.80 -7.34 1.73
N SER A 441 35.82 -6.51 1.47
CA SER A 441 37.22 -6.94 1.37
C SER A 441 37.75 -7.71 2.58
N GLY A 442 37.29 -7.37 3.80
CA GLY A 442 37.65 -8.08 5.04
C GLY A 442 36.92 -9.41 5.27
N SER A 443 35.92 -9.74 4.46
CA SER A 443 35.11 -10.96 4.64
C SER A 443 35.71 -12.20 3.96
N GLY A 444 36.59 -12.03 2.97
CA GLY A 444 37.02 -13.11 2.06
C GLY A 444 36.05 -13.36 0.91
N LEU A 445 34.96 -12.58 0.79
CA LEU A 445 34.12 -12.56 -0.40
C LEU A 445 34.67 -11.59 -1.45
N SER A 446 34.57 -12.01 -2.70
CA SER A 446 34.73 -11.15 -3.86
C SER A 446 33.56 -11.32 -4.81
N PHE A 447 33.26 -10.29 -5.60
CA PHE A 447 32.12 -10.24 -6.50
C PHE A 447 32.60 -9.94 -7.92
N THR A 448 32.27 -10.80 -8.87
CA THR A 448 32.65 -10.65 -10.28
C THR A 448 31.41 -10.50 -11.14
N LEU A 449 31.34 -9.45 -11.95
CA LEU A 449 30.25 -9.27 -12.91
C LEU A 449 30.32 -10.35 -13.99
N ALA A 450 29.38 -11.29 -13.95
CA ALA A 450 29.26 -12.38 -14.90
C ALA A 450 28.49 -11.99 -16.17
N GLY A 451 27.61 -11.00 -16.08
CA GLY A 451 26.92 -10.44 -17.24
C GLY A 451 25.91 -9.37 -16.86
N THR A 452 25.55 -8.55 -17.86
CA THR A 452 24.51 -7.53 -17.76
C THR A 452 23.47 -7.76 -18.84
N ASP A 453 22.19 -7.64 -18.50
CA ASP A 453 21.12 -7.49 -19.47
C ASP A 453 20.23 -6.28 -19.14
N ARG A 454 19.48 -5.84 -20.15
CA ARG A 454 18.64 -4.64 -20.07
C ARG A 454 17.24 -5.00 -20.56
N THR A 455 16.24 -4.77 -19.74
CA THR A 455 14.83 -5.04 -20.06
C THR A 455 14.02 -3.76 -20.00
N THR A 456 13.47 -3.34 -21.15
CA THR A 456 12.52 -2.24 -21.20
C THR A 456 11.13 -2.74 -20.83
N ASN A 457 10.75 -2.55 -19.57
CA ASN A 457 9.44 -2.89 -19.05
C ASN A 457 9.04 -1.88 -17.98
N ALA A 458 8.18 -0.93 -18.33
CA ALA A 458 7.76 0.15 -17.43
C ALA A 458 7.01 -0.38 -16.19
N ASN A 459 6.29 -1.49 -16.30
CA ASN A 459 5.57 -2.07 -15.15
C ASN A 459 6.54 -2.68 -14.15
N TRP A 460 7.54 -3.44 -14.61
CA TRP A 460 8.60 -3.95 -13.73
C TRP A 460 9.43 -2.81 -13.14
N PHE A 461 9.81 -1.82 -13.97
CA PHE A 461 10.56 -0.66 -13.51
C PHE A 461 9.80 0.09 -12.41
N ASN A 462 8.50 0.34 -12.58
CA ASN A 462 7.75 1.15 -11.64
C ASN A 462 7.30 0.37 -10.40
N SER A 463 6.95 -0.91 -10.54
CA SER A 463 6.11 -1.63 -9.55
C SER A 463 6.66 -2.98 -9.07
N ALA A 464 7.89 -3.39 -9.42
CA ALA A 464 8.50 -4.64 -8.93
C ALA A 464 8.98 -4.56 -7.47
N GLY A 465 8.06 -4.22 -6.55
CA GLY A 465 8.28 -4.23 -5.10
C GLY A 465 8.18 -5.62 -4.47
N PRO A 466 8.54 -5.75 -3.17
CA PRO A 466 8.46 -7.02 -2.44
C PRO A 466 7.08 -7.67 -2.54
N SER A 467 7.07 -8.99 -2.74
CA SER A 467 5.88 -9.86 -2.78
C SER A 467 4.85 -9.50 -3.85
N THR A 468 5.25 -8.81 -4.91
CA THR A 468 4.35 -8.46 -6.04
C THR A 468 4.45 -9.47 -7.18
N SER A 469 3.36 -9.61 -7.94
CA SER A 469 3.38 -10.37 -9.19
C SER A 469 4.39 -9.84 -10.22
N TYR A 470 4.69 -8.53 -10.18
CA TYR A 470 5.73 -7.91 -11.01
C TYR A 470 7.14 -8.35 -10.60
N GLN A 471 7.44 -8.44 -9.30
CA GLN A 471 8.68 -9.05 -8.82
C GLN A 471 8.77 -10.48 -9.31
N THR A 472 7.75 -11.31 -9.06
CA THR A 472 7.78 -12.73 -9.42
C THR A 472 7.97 -12.91 -10.92
N ALA A 473 7.26 -12.16 -11.75
CA ALA A 473 7.42 -12.22 -13.20
C ALA A 473 8.81 -11.78 -13.66
N MET A 474 9.33 -10.67 -13.11
CA MET A 474 10.67 -10.15 -13.43
C MET A 474 11.76 -11.16 -13.07
N LYS A 475 11.74 -11.68 -11.83
CA LYS A 475 12.76 -12.62 -11.37
C LYS A 475 12.65 -13.98 -12.06
N SER A 476 11.44 -14.48 -12.28
CA SER A 476 11.22 -15.73 -13.03
C SER A 476 11.71 -15.64 -14.47
N ALA A 477 11.60 -14.47 -15.11
CA ALA A 477 12.03 -14.29 -16.49
C ALA A 477 13.55 -14.10 -16.63
N LEU A 478 14.21 -13.49 -15.64
CA LEU A 478 15.57 -12.96 -15.82
C LEU A 478 16.64 -13.66 -14.97
N ARG A 479 16.27 -14.32 -13.87
CA ARG A 479 17.22 -14.94 -12.94
C ARG A 479 18.17 -15.91 -13.68
N LYS A 480 19.46 -15.83 -13.35
CA LYS A 480 20.53 -16.68 -13.88
C LYS A 480 21.32 -17.37 -12.77
N GLY A 481 21.87 -18.53 -13.11
CA GLY A 481 22.72 -19.32 -12.22
C GLY A 481 21.95 -20.06 -11.12
N ASN A 482 22.70 -20.65 -10.19
CA ASN A 482 22.19 -21.46 -9.08
C ASN A 482 22.18 -20.64 -7.77
N ALA A 483 22.08 -21.32 -6.62
CA ALA A 483 22.03 -20.70 -5.30
C ALA A 483 23.25 -19.83 -4.96
N ALA A 484 24.39 -20.08 -5.62
CA ALA A 484 25.65 -19.37 -5.43
C ALA A 484 25.81 -18.12 -6.32
N ALA A 485 24.91 -17.90 -7.28
CA ALA A 485 24.92 -16.73 -8.15
C ALA A 485 24.03 -15.61 -7.58
N LEU A 486 24.60 -14.40 -7.48
CA LEU A 486 23.86 -13.21 -7.06
C LEU A 486 23.21 -12.56 -8.27
N ASN A 487 21.89 -12.40 -8.23
CA ASN A 487 21.15 -11.65 -9.24
C ASN A 487 20.77 -10.28 -8.65
N VAL A 488 21.20 -9.20 -9.30
CA VAL A 488 20.92 -7.81 -8.91
C VAL A 488 20.01 -7.17 -9.94
N TYR A 489 18.89 -6.59 -9.50
CA TYR A 489 17.93 -5.91 -10.35
C TYR A 489 17.89 -4.43 -10.00
N THR A 490 18.05 -3.54 -10.99
CA THR A 490 17.81 -2.11 -10.78
C THR A 490 16.44 -1.74 -11.29
N VAL A 491 15.60 -1.16 -10.41
CA VAL A 491 14.23 -0.74 -10.72
C VAL A 491 13.98 0.69 -10.25
N GLY A 492 12.83 1.26 -10.62
CA GLY A 492 12.44 2.64 -10.37
C GLY A 492 11.68 2.88 -9.08
N PHE A 493 11.03 1.86 -8.51
CA PHE A 493 10.23 1.95 -7.28
C PHE A 493 9.29 3.16 -7.26
N LYS A 494 8.62 3.41 -8.40
CA LYS A 494 7.76 4.58 -8.58
C LYS A 494 6.37 4.36 -7.97
N SER A 495 5.98 3.10 -7.76
CA SER A 495 4.69 2.68 -7.24
C SER A 495 4.79 1.28 -6.63
N GLY A 496 3.68 0.74 -6.12
CA GLY A 496 3.69 -0.60 -5.53
C GLY A 496 4.31 -0.61 -4.12
N SER A 497 4.39 -1.81 -3.54
CA SER A 497 5.04 -2.04 -2.24
C SER A 497 6.51 -1.63 -2.23
N GLY A 498 7.09 -1.36 -3.41
CA GLY A 498 8.44 -0.83 -3.56
C GLY A 498 8.54 0.69 -3.41
N ALA A 499 7.44 1.44 -3.47
CA ALA A 499 7.49 2.90 -3.43
C ALA A 499 8.15 3.41 -2.13
N GLY A 500 9.20 4.20 -2.28
CA GLY A 500 9.97 4.75 -1.16
C GLY A 500 11.15 3.88 -0.72
N LEU A 501 11.23 2.62 -1.16
CA LEU A 501 12.35 1.74 -0.82
C LEU A 501 13.63 2.14 -1.54
N LEU A 502 14.77 1.92 -0.87
CA LEU A 502 16.07 1.92 -1.53
C LEU A 502 16.42 0.55 -2.11
N GLY A 503 15.94 -0.52 -1.49
CA GLY A 503 16.18 -1.89 -1.94
C GLY A 503 15.45 -2.93 -1.11
N TYR A 504 15.55 -4.18 -1.54
CA TYR A 504 15.17 -5.36 -0.78
C TYR A 504 15.94 -6.59 -1.30
N ALA A 505 15.96 -7.64 -0.49
CA ALA A 505 16.64 -8.89 -0.79
C ALA A 505 15.85 -10.11 -0.30
N THR A 506 16.16 -11.28 -0.82
CA THR A 506 15.70 -12.55 -0.24
C THR A 506 16.76 -13.14 0.68
N PHE A 507 16.35 -13.54 1.89
CA PHE A 507 17.22 -14.24 2.82
C PHE A 507 17.63 -15.64 2.29
N PRO A 508 18.83 -16.14 2.61
CA PRO A 508 19.29 -17.47 2.20
C PRO A 508 18.33 -18.60 2.60
N SER A 509 17.71 -18.49 3.78
CA SER A 509 16.76 -19.48 4.30
C SER A 509 15.49 -19.62 3.47
N SER A 510 15.16 -18.63 2.65
CA SER A 510 13.99 -18.66 1.76
C SER A 510 14.29 -19.35 0.42
N TYR A 511 15.56 -19.62 0.09
CA TYR A 511 15.96 -20.11 -1.22
C TYR A 511 15.33 -21.45 -1.59
N SER A 512 15.28 -22.41 -0.67
CA SER A 512 14.73 -23.76 -0.96
C SER A 512 13.23 -23.75 -1.25
N GLY A 513 12.49 -22.83 -0.63
CA GLY A 513 11.05 -22.70 -0.83
C GLY A 513 10.67 -21.92 -2.09
N ALA A 514 11.48 -20.95 -2.50
CA ALA A 514 11.19 -20.08 -3.66
C ALA A 514 12.49 -19.70 -4.40
N PRO A 515 13.17 -20.65 -5.07
CA PRO A 515 14.48 -20.40 -5.68
C PRO A 515 14.43 -19.38 -6.82
N THR A 516 13.28 -19.24 -7.50
CA THR A 516 13.07 -18.25 -8.57
C THR A 516 12.98 -16.82 -8.06
N ASP A 517 12.58 -16.63 -6.80
CA ASP A 517 12.47 -15.30 -6.18
C ASP A 517 13.79 -14.79 -5.60
N ASP A 518 14.85 -15.61 -5.60
CA ASP A 518 16.12 -15.25 -4.98
C ASP A 518 16.87 -14.15 -5.75
N GLY A 519 17.32 -13.14 -5.01
CA GLY A 519 18.15 -12.04 -5.51
C GLY A 519 17.96 -10.73 -4.73
N VAL A 520 18.65 -9.69 -5.20
CA VAL A 520 18.66 -8.33 -4.64
C VAL A 520 18.03 -7.36 -5.63
N VAL A 521 17.12 -6.51 -5.20
CA VAL A 521 16.50 -5.47 -6.02
C VAL A 521 16.80 -4.11 -5.39
N ILE A 522 17.36 -3.18 -6.16
CA ILE A 522 17.74 -1.85 -5.68
C ILE A 522 17.15 -0.74 -6.55
N LEU A 523 16.96 0.42 -5.93
CA LEU A 523 16.60 1.64 -6.62
C LEU A 523 17.72 2.03 -7.59
N TYR A 524 17.39 2.19 -8.87
CA TYR A 524 18.39 2.50 -9.92
C TYR A 524 19.22 3.76 -9.63
N SER A 525 18.67 4.73 -8.88
CA SER A 525 19.34 5.99 -8.56
C SER A 525 20.18 5.96 -7.28
N SER A 526 20.24 4.84 -6.56
CA SER A 526 21.09 4.64 -5.36
C SER A 526 22.45 3.99 -5.66
N VAL A 527 22.72 3.66 -6.94
CA VAL A 527 24.05 3.21 -7.39
C VAL A 527 25.09 4.32 -7.23
N PRO A 528 26.41 4.00 -7.18
CA PRO A 528 27.47 4.99 -7.19
C PRO A 528 27.31 6.03 -8.31
N GLY A 529 27.31 7.31 -7.93
CA GLY A 529 27.10 8.43 -8.86
C GLY A 529 25.64 8.63 -9.30
N GLY A 530 24.69 7.91 -8.70
CA GLY A 530 23.25 8.11 -8.89
C GLY A 530 22.73 9.38 -8.21
N THR A 531 21.44 9.67 -8.43
CA THR A 531 20.79 10.93 -8.00
C THR A 531 20.11 10.84 -6.63
N THR A 532 20.08 9.68 -5.97
CA THR A 532 19.52 9.55 -4.62
C THR A 532 20.50 10.13 -3.61
N THR A 533 20.30 11.39 -3.22
CA THR A 533 21.12 12.10 -2.23
C THR A 533 21.34 11.25 -0.97
N ASN A 534 22.58 11.25 -0.46
CA ASN A 534 23.04 10.51 0.72
C ASN A 534 23.08 8.97 0.61
N TYR A 535 22.55 8.37 -0.46
CA TYR A 535 22.52 6.92 -0.65
C TYR A 535 23.02 6.48 -2.03
N ASN A 536 23.99 7.22 -2.57
CA ASN A 536 24.52 7.05 -3.93
C ASN A 536 26.02 6.74 -3.93
N GLN A 537 26.52 6.04 -2.90
CA GLN A 537 27.91 5.54 -2.80
C GLN A 537 27.98 4.01 -2.81
N GLY A 538 26.87 3.33 -3.13
CA GLY A 538 26.80 1.87 -3.29
C GLY A 538 26.53 1.09 -2.00
N LYS A 539 26.20 1.76 -0.88
CA LYS A 539 25.95 1.06 0.40
C LYS A 539 24.52 0.54 0.51
N THR A 540 23.61 1.01 -0.34
CA THR A 540 22.33 0.33 -0.60
C THR A 540 22.56 -1.12 -1.05
N LEU A 541 23.29 -1.34 -2.15
CA LEU A 541 23.60 -2.68 -2.63
C LEU A 541 24.35 -3.52 -1.57
N THR A 542 25.28 -2.90 -0.84
CA THR A 542 26.08 -3.58 0.20
C THR A 542 25.21 -4.17 1.30
N HIS A 543 24.21 -3.42 1.75
CA HIS A 543 23.23 -3.83 2.77
C HIS A 543 22.27 -4.90 2.28
N GLU A 544 21.70 -4.74 1.08
CA GLU A 544 20.81 -5.74 0.52
C GLU A 544 21.54 -7.07 0.27
N VAL A 545 22.81 -7.00 -0.16
CA VAL A 545 23.66 -8.19 -0.23
C VAL A 545 23.91 -8.77 1.16
N GLY A 546 24.02 -7.95 2.21
CA GLY A 546 24.10 -8.42 3.60
C GLY A 546 22.91 -9.28 4.00
N HIS A 547 21.70 -8.85 3.66
CA HIS A 547 20.49 -9.67 3.83
C HIS A 547 20.49 -10.94 2.98
N TRP A 548 20.91 -10.84 1.71
CA TRP A 548 21.05 -12.00 0.82
C TRP A 548 22.08 -13.03 1.33
N LEU A 549 23.04 -12.58 2.14
CA LEU A 549 24.02 -13.39 2.87
C LEU A 549 23.59 -13.77 4.30
N GLY A 550 22.39 -13.36 4.76
CA GLY A 550 21.80 -13.80 6.02
C GLY A 550 22.04 -12.90 7.24
N LEU A 551 22.45 -11.65 7.04
CA LEU A 551 22.50 -10.64 8.09
C LEU A 551 21.14 -9.99 8.30
N TYR A 552 20.77 -9.75 9.56
CA TYR A 552 19.61 -8.93 9.92
C TYR A 552 20.01 -7.47 10.08
N HIS A 553 19.01 -6.59 10.18
CA HIS A 553 19.23 -5.22 10.63
C HIS A 553 19.84 -5.21 12.03
N THR A 554 20.71 -4.25 12.32
CA THR A 554 21.32 -4.07 13.65
C THR A 554 20.27 -3.77 14.74
N PHE A 555 19.18 -3.09 14.37
CA PHE A 555 18.01 -2.84 15.23
C PHE A 555 16.98 -3.97 15.27
N GLN A 556 17.28 -5.13 14.66
CA GLN A 556 16.37 -6.29 14.70
C GLN A 556 16.17 -6.75 16.15
N GLY A 557 14.92 -6.86 16.60
CA GLY A 557 14.60 -7.30 17.97
C GLY A 557 14.76 -6.23 19.05
N GLY A 558 15.27 -5.04 18.71
CA GLY A 558 15.42 -3.92 19.64
C GLY A 558 16.41 -4.19 20.79
N CYS A 559 16.20 -3.54 21.93
CA CYS A 559 17.08 -3.64 23.10
C CYS A 559 17.02 -4.95 23.88
N SER A 560 16.31 -5.96 23.41
CA SER A 560 16.05 -7.19 24.16
C SER A 560 16.14 -8.44 23.29
N GLY A 561 16.40 -9.59 23.92
CA GLY A 561 16.50 -10.87 23.22
C GLY A 561 17.83 -11.05 22.50
N THR A 562 17.83 -11.79 21.39
CA THR A 562 19.03 -12.14 20.61
C THR A 562 19.41 -11.11 19.55
N GLY A 563 18.66 -10.01 19.43
CA GLY A 563 18.93 -8.92 18.48
C GLY A 563 18.97 -9.39 17.02
N ASP A 564 19.98 -8.92 16.30
CA ASP A 564 20.35 -9.33 14.94
C ASP A 564 20.99 -10.74 14.87
N SER A 565 21.03 -11.46 16.00
CA SER A 565 21.66 -12.78 16.16
C SER A 565 23.17 -12.76 15.94
N VAL A 566 23.82 -11.62 16.22
CA VAL A 566 25.27 -11.43 16.22
C VAL A 566 25.70 -10.77 17.54
N SER A 567 26.52 -11.47 18.33
CA SER A 567 26.84 -11.06 19.70
C SER A 567 27.76 -9.83 19.82
N ASP A 568 28.51 -9.49 18.78
CA ASP A 568 29.42 -8.33 18.76
C ASP A 568 28.82 -7.10 18.08
N THR A 569 27.54 -7.15 17.72
CA THR A 569 26.74 -5.98 17.32
C THR A 569 26.06 -5.41 18.58
N PRO A 570 26.36 -4.17 19.01
CA PRO A 570 25.61 -3.52 20.07
C PRO A 570 24.11 -3.44 19.73
N PRO A 571 23.19 -3.75 20.66
CA PRO A 571 21.75 -3.65 20.40
C PRO A 571 21.33 -2.19 20.29
N GLU A 572 20.39 -1.91 19.39
CA GLU A 572 19.78 -0.58 19.24
C GLU A 572 18.24 -0.71 19.12
N ALA A 573 17.50 0.28 19.63
CA ALA A 573 16.05 0.24 19.73
C ALA A 573 15.35 0.49 18.38
N SER A 574 16.02 1.20 17.48
CA SER A 574 15.52 1.61 16.17
C SER A 574 16.68 1.88 15.23
N ALA A 575 16.42 2.01 13.93
CA ALA A 575 17.42 2.38 12.95
C ALA A 575 17.93 3.82 13.14
N ALA A 576 19.21 4.06 12.87
CA ALA A 576 19.76 5.39 12.78
C ALA A 576 19.35 6.10 11.48
N SER A 577 19.41 7.43 11.47
CA SER A 577 19.18 8.24 10.28
C SER A 577 20.14 9.41 10.27
N GLY A 578 20.62 9.78 9.08
CA GLY A 578 21.69 10.75 8.92
C GLY A 578 23.05 10.16 9.31
N CYS A 579 23.91 11.01 9.89
CA CYS A 579 25.17 10.60 10.51
C CYS A 579 25.19 11.08 11.96
N PRO A 580 24.42 10.43 12.85
CA PRO A 580 24.41 10.81 14.26
C PRO A 580 25.78 10.55 14.91
N THR A 581 26.00 11.05 16.14
CA THR A 581 27.21 10.76 16.92
C THR A 581 26.81 10.37 18.34
N GLY A 582 27.46 9.35 18.91
CA GLY A 582 27.22 8.92 20.29
C GLY A 582 25.79 8.45 20.59
N ARG A 583 25.04 8.01 19.58
CA ARG A 583 23.67 7.51 19.76
C ARG A 583 23.72 6.19 20.54
N ASP A 584 23.03 6.12 21.66
CA ASP A 584 22.90 4.91 22.48
C ASP A 584 21.44 4.83 22.91
N THR A 585 20.69 3.93 22.27
CA THR A 585 19.27 3.75 22.52
C THR A 585 18.97 2.58 23.46
N CYS A 586 19.98 1.76 23.77
CA CYS A 586 19.85 0.57 24.62
C CYS A 586 20.85 0.59 25.78
N SER A 587 20.36 1.01 26.95
CA SER A 587 21.16 1.09 28.18
C SER A 587 21.95 -0.20 28.47
N GLY A 588 23.28 -0.07 28.55
CA GLY A 588 24.19 -1.15 28.91
C GLY A 588 24.62 -2.07 27.77
N GLY A 589 24.14 -1.82 26.54
CA GLY A 589 24.51 -2.58 25.33
C GLY A 589 25.73 -2.05 24.58
N GLY A 590 26.15 -0.82 24.86
CA GLY A 590 27.15 -0.07 24.08
C GLY A 590 26.49 0.95 23.16
N VAL A 591 27.31 1.77 22.50
CA VAL A 591 26.82 2.80 21.55
C VAL A 591 26.20 2.10 20.34
N ASP A 592 25.08 2.63 19.84
CA ASP A 592 24.39 2.08 18.67
C ASP A 592 25.36 1.95 17.48
N PRO A 593 25.25 0.88 16.68
CA PRO A 593 26.18 0.57 15.60
C PRO A 593 25.93 1.41 14.34
N ILE A 594 25.88 2.73 14.49
CA ILE A 594 25.49 3.72 13.45
C ILE A 594 26.39 3.74 12.21
N HIS A 595 27.55 3.09 12.24
CA HIS A 595 28.49 2.97 11.12
C HIS A 595 28.39 1.60 10.42
N ASN A 596 27.55 0.70 10.92
CA ASN A 596 27.37 -0.63 10.38
C ASN A 596 26.61 -0.58 9.06
N TYR A 597 27.01 -1.39 8.08
CA TYR A 597 26.29 -1.46 6.81
C TYR A 597 24.85 -1.95 6.93
N MET A 598 24.49 -2.65 8.02
CA MET A 598 23.15 -3.17 8.29
C MET A 598 22.22 -2.19 9.05
N ASP A 599 22.66 -0.95 9.28
CA ASP A 599 21.84 0.16 9.80
C ASP A 599 21.35 1.09 8.65
N TYR A 600 20.56 2.13 8.96
CA TYR A 600 19.93 3.06 8.02
C TYR A 600 20.59 4.45 7.93
N SER A 601 21.75 4.62 8.57
CA SER A 601 22.60 5.80 8.40
C SER A 601 22.89 6.14 6.93
N TYR A 602 23.30 7.38 6.67
CA TYR A 602 23.70 7.79 5.33
C TYR A 602 24.92 7.02 4.85
N ASP A 603 25.06 6.90 3.52
CA ASP A 603 26.20 6.22 2.94
C ASP A 603 27.51 6.81 3.45
N SER A 604 27.62 8.13 3.64
CA SER A 604 28.87 8.78 4.09
C SER A 604 29.40 8.31 5.45
N CYS A 605 28.56 7.71 6.31
CA CYS A 605 28.96 7.29 7.65
C CYS A 605 28.94 5.78 7.88
N MET A 606 28.44 4.96 6.96
CA MET A 606 28.55 3.50 7.09
C MET A 606 29.87 2.98 6.52
N TYR A 607 30.64 2.17 7.23
CA TYR A 607 31.93 1.67 6.73
C TYR A 607 32.36 0.29 7.26
N GLU A 608 31.52 -0.41 8.02
CA GLU A 608 31.95 -1.67 8.63
C GLU A 608 30.87 -2.75 8.72
N PHE A 609 31.36 -4.00 8.74
CA PHE A 609 30.70 -5.16 9.33
C PHE A 609 31.50 -5.58 10.56
N THR A 610 30.85 -6.16 11.57
CA THR A 610 31.55 -6.75 12.72
C THR A 610 32.19 -8.09 12.35
N ALA A 611 33.11 -8.59 13.18
CA ALA A 611 33.72 -9.90 12.99
C ALA A 611 32.68 -11.03 13.12
N GLY A 612 31.69 -10.86 14.00
CA GLY A 612 30.55 -11.74 14.18
C GLY A 612 29.63 -11.76 12.96
N GLN A 613 29.34 -10.61 12.35
CA GLN A 613 28.58 -10.54 11.09
C GLN A 613 29.32 -11.28 9.96
N ILE A 614 30.64 -11.08 9.83
CA ILE A 614 31.47 -11.81 8.86
C ILE A 614 31.44 -13.33 9.12
N THR A 615 31.44 -13.75 10.38
CA THR A 615 31.33 -15.17 10.74
C THR A 615 29.95 -15.72 10.38
N ARG A 616 28.88 -14.98 10.71
CA ARG A 616 27.49 -15.36 10.42
C ARG A 616 27.25 -15.51 8.93
N LEU A 617 27.62 -14.52 8.12
CA LEU A 617 27.41 -14.56 6.67
C LEU A 617 28.11 -15.76 6.02
N LYS A 618 29.32 -16.12 6.47
CA LYS A 618 30.05 -17.30 5.96
C LYS A 618 29.31 -18.59 6.25
N SER A 619 28.83 -18.75 7.48
CA SER A 619 28.04 -19.94 7.85
C SER A 619 26.71 -20.00 7.11
N GLN A 620 26.05 -18.86 6.90
CA GLN A 620 24.77 -18.78 6.16
C GLN A 620 24.93 -19.23 4.70
N ILE A 621 25.93 -18.72 3.98
CA ILE A 621 26.15 -19.11 2.57
C ILE A 621 26.67 -20.53 2.39
N ALA A 622 27.48 -21.04 3.32
CA ALA A 622 27.86 -22.45 3.30
C ALA A 622 26.61 -23.34 3.44
N THR A 623 25.75 -23.01 4.41
CA THR A 623 24.56 -23.79 4.74
C THR A 623 23.51 -23.77 3.63
N TYR A 624 23.17 -22.59 3.11
CA TYR A 624 22.00 -22.44 2.23
C TYR A 624 22.35 -22.31 0.75
N ARG A 625 23.58 -21.89 0.42
CA ARG A 625 23.98 -21.58 -0.96
C ARG A 625 25.03 -22.56 -1.51
N GLY A 626 25.55 -23.47 -0.68
CA GLY A 626 26.59 -24.41 -1.09
C GLY A 626 27.90 -23.73 -1.48
N ILE A 627 28.11 -22.48 -1.03
CA ILE A 627 29.37 -21.76 -1.23
C ILE A 627 30.32 -22.27 -0.16
N ASN A 628 31.13 -23.27 -0.53
CA ASN A 628 31.99 -23.97 0.39
C ASN A 628 33.12 -23.09 0.95
N VAL A 629 33.49 -23.43 2.19
CA VAL A 629 34.36 -22.71 3.12
C VAL A 629 35.64 -23.48 3.46
#